data_AF-A0A5C7VJ07-F1
#
_entry.id   AF-A0A5C7VJ07-F1
#
_cell.length_a   1.000
_cell.length_b   1.000
_cell.length_c   1.000
_cell.angle_alpha   90.00
_cell.angle_beta   90.00
_cell.angle_gamma   90.00
#
_symmetry.space_group_name_H-M   'P 1'
#
loop_
_entity.id
_entity.type
_entity.pdbx_description
1 polymer ?
#
loop_
_entity_poly.entity_id
_entity_poly.type
_entity_poly.pdbx_seq_one_letter_code
_entity_poly.pdbx_strand_id
1 'polypeptide(L)'
;MNADLAAARGVIKRDGTVVVFNPEKIVTAIKKAWLDVFKGVGGQRMFDVAQRAAELVTVALLRDESRSNFHIEDIQDQVELQLMRMGEHELARGYIVYREQHAQVRASRHAASPEAPHQLTVIDGGMRRPLDLGALKALIASACENLGADVKPEPVLAETQRNLYDGVPMEEVYKAAILAARTLIEKDPGYSRATARLLMHTIRREILGEEVTQEQMQERYAEYFPRY
;
A
#
# COMPACT_ATOMS: atom_id res chain seq x y z
N MET A 1 10.08 19.91 -9.28
CA MET A 1 10.68 18.73 -8.62
C MET A 1 9.64 17.87 -7.90
N ASN A 2 8.72 18.42 -7.09
CA ASN A 2 7.69 17.59 -6.40
C ASN A 2 6.57 17.04 -7.30
N ALA A 3 6.23 17.71 -8.41
CA ALA A 3 5.14 17.28 -9.30
C ALA A 3 5.47 15.98 -10.07
N ASP A 4 6.71 15.80 -10.52
CA ASP A 4 7.14 14.59 -11.24
C ASP A 4 7.25 13.36 -10.33
N LEU A 5 7.66 13.54 -9.07
CA LEU A 5 7.67 12.48 -8.05
C LEU A 5 6.25 12.07 -7.61
N ALA A 6 5.31 13.01 -7.62
CA ALA A 6 3.90 12.76 -7.32
C ALA A 6 3.21 11.95 -8.43
N ALA A 7 3.57 12.17 -9.70
CA ALA A 7 3.02 11.45 -10.84
C ALA A 7 3.44 9.97 -10.91
N ALA A 8 4.53 9.59 -10.20
CA ALA A 8 5.04 8.22 -10.18
C ALA A 8 4.40 7.32 -9.10
N ARG A 9 3.59 7.87 -8.19
CA ARG A 9 3.00 7.10 -7.07
C ARG A 9 1.51 6.82 -7.30
N GLY A 10 1.09 5.59 -7.01
CA GLY A 10 -0.30 5.17 -7.10
C GLY A 10 -1.08 5.36 -5.80
N VAL A 11 -2.40 5.48 -5.93
CA VAL A 11 -3.35 5.50 -4.83
C VAL A 11 -4.25 4.28 -4.96
N ILE A 12 -4.20 3.44 -3.94
CA ILE A 12 -5.06 2.27 -3.78
C ILE A 12 -6.39 2.75 -3.23
N LYS A 13 -7.45 2.60 -4.03
CA LYS A 13 -8.82 2.88 -3.61
C LYS A 13 -9.37 1.76 -2.74
N ARG A 14 -10.51 2.03 -2.09
CA ARG A 14 -11.26 1.05 -1.27
C ARG A 14 -11.72 -0.18 -2.07
N ASP A 15 -11.91 -0.04 -3.38
CA ASP A 15 -12.27 -1.14 -4.29
C ASP A 15 -11.05 -1.97 -4.74
N GLY A 16 -9.85 -1.68 -4.20
CA GLY A 16 -8.60 -2.33 -4.58
C GLY A 16 -7.94 -1.77 -5.83
N THR A 17 -8.62 -0.90 -6.60
CA THR A 17 -8.07 -0.35 -7.85
C THR A 17 -6.99 0.71 -7.57
N VAL A 18 -5.95 0.73 -8.41
CA VAL A 18 -4.90 1.77 -8.36
C VAL A 18 -5.15 2.86 -9.39
N VAL A 19 -5.02 4.10 -8.95
CA VAL A 19 -5.04 5.29 -9.80
C VAL A 19 -3.82 6.14 -9.53
N VAL A 20 -3.36 6.88 -10.53
CA VAL A 20 -2.25 7.83 -10.35
C VAL A 20 -2.63 8.89 -9.31
N PHE A 21 -1.71 9.18 -8.39
CA PHE A 21 -1.88 10.22 -7.39
C PHE A 21 -2.06 11.59 -8.06
N ASN A 22 -3.09 12.32 -7.66
CA ASN A 22 -3.39 13.65 -8.19
C ASN A 22 -3.78 14.61 -7.05
N PRO A 23 -2.92 15.59 -6.71
CA PRO A 23 -3.19 16.58 -5.68
C PRO A 23 -4.50 17.37 -5.87
N GLU A 24 -4.93 17.60 -7.12
CA GLU A 24 -6.16 18.35 -7.42
C GLU A 24 -7.42 17.66 -6.87
N LYS A 25 -7.38 16.33 -6.70
CA LYS A 25 -8.48 15.61 -6.05
C LYS A 25 -8.58 15.93 -4.56
N ILE A 26 -7.46 16.20 -3.90
CA ILE A 26 -7.43 16.63 -2.49
C ILE A 26 -8.05 18.03 -2.37
N VAL A 27 -7.62 18.96 -3.24
CA VAL A 27 -8.19 20.32 -3.30
C VAL A 27 -9.70 20.27 -3.50
N THR A 28 -10.16 19.44 -4.45
CA THR A 28 -11.60 19.27 -4.73
C THR A 28 -12.36 18.69 -3.53
N ALA A 29 -11.79 17.70 -2.83
CA ALA A 29 -12.41 17.11 -1.64
C ALA A 29 -12.53 18.11 -0.50
N ILE A 30 -11.47 18.89 -0.23
CA ILE A 30 -11.48 19.93 0.82
C ILE A 30 -12.49 21.03 0.47
N LYS A 31 -12.58 21.47 -0.79
CA LYS A 31 -13.60 22.44 -1.23
C LYS A 31 -15.01 21.92 -0.99
N LYS A 32 -15.29 20.65 -1.27
CA LYS A 32 -16.62 20.06 -1.02
C LYS A 32 -16.96 20.04 0.47
N ALA A 33 -16.01 19.64 1.32
CA ALA A 33 -16.20 19.70 2.77
C ALA A 33 -16.40 21.15 3.25
N TRP A 34 -15.65 22.10 2.71
CA TRP A 34 -15.81 23.53 3.02
C TRP A 34 -17.21 24.03 2.70
N LEU A 35 -17.73 23.71 1.51
CA LEU A 35 -19.08 24.11 1.10
C LEU A 35 -20.16 23.54 2.01
N ASP A 36 -19.99 22.31 2.51
CA ASP A 36 -20.95 21.69 3.41
C ASP A 36 -20.94 22.35 4.81
N VAL A 37 -19.75 22.66 5.34
CA VAL A 37 -19.56 23.27 6.66
C VAL A 37 -19.97 24.73 6.67
N PHE A 38 -19.40 25.54 5.77
CA PHE A 38 -19.53 27.00 5.78
C PHE A 38 -20.63 27.51 4.83
N LYS A 39 -21.43 26.61 4.24
CA LYS A 39 -22.55 26.93 3.33
C LYS A 39 -22.15 27.89 2.20
N GLY A 40 -20.93 27.74 1.68
CA GLY A 40 -20.41 28.57 0.58
C GLY A 40 -19.68 29.86 0.98
N VAL A 41 -19.65 30.20 2.28
CA VAL A 41 -18.89 31.37 2.77
C VAL A 41 -17.38 31.05 2.73
N GLY A 42 -16.56 31.95 2.18
CA GLY A 42 -15.10 31.81 2.25
C GLY A 42 -14.31 32.25 1.01
N GLY A 43 -14.94 32.31 -0.17
CA GLY A 43 -14.34 32.86 -1.39
C GLY A 43 -12.88 32.42 -1.61
N GLN A 44 -11.96 33.39 -1.67
CA GLN A 44 -10.53 33.16 -1.88
C GLN A 44 -9.86 32.33 -0.77
N ARG A 45 -10.25 32.54 0.50
CA ARG A 45 -9.67 31.80 1.64
C ARG A 45 -9.88 30.29 1.50
N MET A 46 -11.02 29.86 0.97
CA MET A 46 -11.30 28.45 0.68
C MET A 46 -10.25 27.88 -0.29
N PHE A 47 -9.92 28.61 -1.36
CA PHE A 47 -8.92 28.19 -2.33
C PHE A 47 -7.53 28.12 -1.68
N ASP A 48 -7.14 29.15 -0.93
CA ASP A 48 -5.82 29.23 -0.30
C ASP A 48 -5.61 28.10 0.72
N VAL A 49 -6.61 27.82 1.56
CA VAL A 49 -6.55 26.73 2.55
C VAL A 49 -6.52 25.37 1.86
N ALA A 50 -7.37 25.14 0.85
CA ALA A 50 -7.41 23.87 0.14
C ALA A 50 -6.10 23.59 -0.62
N GLN A 51 -5.54 24.60 -1.28
CA GLN A 51 -4.28 24.48 -2.00
C GLN A 51 -3.12 24.18 -1.04
N ARG A 52 -3.00 24.97 0.03
CA ARG A 52 -1.94 24.81 1.03
C ARG A 52 -2.01 23.46 1.74
N ALA A 53 -3.22 23.00 2.08
CA ALA A 53 -3.41 21.68 2.66
C ALA A 53 -2.99 20.57 1.67
N ALA A 54 -3.38 20.66 0.40
CA ALA A 54 -2.99 19.68 -0.61
C ALA A 54 -1.47 19.63 -0.83
N GLU A 55 -0.79 20.78 -0.83
CA GLU A 55 0.68 20.85 -0.90
C GLU A 55 1.34 20.17 0.30
N LEU A 56 0.90 20.48 1.52
CA LEU A 56 1.43 19.89 2.75
C LEU A 56 1.22 18.37 2.81
N VAL A 57 0.03 17.89 2.40
CA VAL A 57 -0.26 16.45 2.31
C VAL A 57 0.64 15.78 1.28
N THR A 58 0.82 16.40 0.11
CA THR A 58 1.69 15.87 -0.94
C THR A 58 3.12 15.73 -0.44
N VAL A 59 3.66 16.75 0.23
CA VAL A 59 5.01 16.70 0.82
C VAL A 59 5.12 15.63 1.91
N ALA A 60 4.10 15.50 2.78
CA ALA A 60 4.09 14.52 3.85
C ALA A 60 4.10 13.08 3.31
N LEU A 61 3.29 12.80 2.29
CA LEU A 61 3.22 11.49 1.65
C LEU A 61 4.52 11.15 0.91
N LEU A 62 5.07 12.10 0.15
CA LEU A 62 6.28 11.86 -0.64
C LEU A 62 7.54 11.62 0.19
N ARG A 63 7.56 12.06 1.46
CA ARG A 63 8.70 11.86 2.36
C ARG A 63 8.97 10.39 2.69
N ASP A 64 7.96 9.53 2.64
CA ASP A 64 8.14 8.09 2.82
C ASP A 64 8.58 7.47 1.49
N GLU A 65 9.89 7.27 1.32
CA GLU A 65 10.49 6.63 0.13
C GLU A 65 10.30 5.11 0.11
N SER A 66 9.87 4.51 1.23
CA SER A 66 9.68 3.06 1.32
C SER A 66 8.37 2.59 0.69
N ARG A 67 7.42 3.51 0.47
CA ARG A 67 6.09 3.21 -0.09
C ARG A 67 5.98 3.69 -1.54
N SER A 68 5.73 2.75 -2.45
CA SER A 68 5.43 3.02 -3.86
C SER A 68 4.00 3.53 -4.07
N ASN A 69 3.05 3.03 -3.26
CA ASN A 69 1.62 3.36 -3.34
C ASN A 69 1.06 3.71 -1.95
N PHE A 70 -0.04 4.47 -1.93
CA PHE A 70 -0.73 4.86 -0.70
C PHE A 70 -2.16 4.38 -0.69
N HIS A 71 -2.69 4.02 0.47
CA HIS A 71 -4.13 3.84 0.61
C HIS A 71 -4.84 5.19 0.58
N ILE A 72 -6.04 5.20 0.03
CA ILE A 72 -6.88 6.40 0.05
C ILE A 72 -7.21 6.85 1.48
N GLU A 73 -7.18 5.96 2.46
CA GLU A 73 -7.32 6.30 3.89
C GLU A 73 -6.08 7.05 4.42
N ASP A 74 -4.87 6.63 4.05
CA ASP A 74 -3.64 7.33 4.45
C ASP A 74 -3.67 8.80 4.01
N ILE A 75 -4.18 9.05 2.79
CA ILE A 75 -4.35 10.41 2.25
C ILE A 75 -5.39 11.19 3.06
N GLN A 76 -6.52 10.56 3.41
CA GLN A 76 -7.57 11.21 4.21
C GLN A 76 -7.06 11.59 5.60
N ASP A 77 -6.35 10.68 6.27
CA ASP A 77 -5.80 10.92 7.60
C ASP A 77 -4.73 12.02 7.56
N GLN A 78 -3.92 12.08 6.49
CA GLN A 78 -3.01 13.20 6.28
C GLN A 78 -3.75 14.52 6.06
N VAL A 79 -4.84 14.56 5.29
CA VAL A 79 -5.66 15.77 5.12
C VAL A 79 -6.16 16.27 6.46
N GLU A 80 -6.72 15.39 7.29
CA GLU A 80 -7.19 15.74 8.63
C GLU A 80 -6.08 16.30 9.51
N LEU A 81 -4.93 15.62 9.53
CA LEU A 81 -3.77 16.05 10.30
C LEU A 81 -3.28 17.44 9.86
N GLN A 82 -3.17 17.71 8.56
CA GLN A 82 -2.71 19.00 8.06
C GLN A 82 -3.72 20.12 8.35
N LEU A 83 -5.02 19.86 8.18
CA LEU A 83 -6.07 20.84 8.53
C LEU A 83 -6.02 21.20 10.02
N MET A 84 -5.84 20.21 10.90
CA MET A 84 -5.66 20.46 12.33
C MET A 84 -4.40 21.27 12.64
N ARG A 85 -3.27 20.96 11.99
CA ARG A 85 -2.00 21.70 12.17
C ARG A 85 -2.05 23.14 11.66
N MET A 86 -2.86 23.39 10.64
CA MET A 86 -3.11 24.73 10.12
C MET A 86 -4.05 25.56 11.01
N GLY A 87 -4.62 24.97 12.07
CA GLY A 87 -5.59 25.61 12.95
C GLY A 87 -7.02 25.64 12.40
N GLU A 88 -7.27 25.01 11.25
CA GLU A 88 -8.58 24.95 10.59
C GLU A 88 -9.45 23.84 11.21
N HIS A 89 -9.66 23.92 12.52
CA HIS A 89 -10.30 22.86 13.32
C HIS A 89 -11.75 22.58 12.94
N GLU A 90 -12.51 23.63 12.60
CA GLU A 90 -13.90 23.50 12.18
C GLU A 90 -14.01 22.77 10.85
N LEU A 91 -13.14 23.11 9.89
CA LEU A 91 -13.06 22.42 8.61
C LEU A 91 -12.58 20.97 8.76
N ALA A 92 -11.60 20.71 9.63
CA ALA A 92 -11.13 19.34 9.90
C ALA A 92 -12.27 18.44 10.42
N ARG A 93 -13.05 18.91 11.40
CA ARG A 93 -14.22 18.17 11.91
C ARG A 93 -15.27 17.96 10.83
N GLY A 94 -15.55 18.99 10.04
CA GLY A 94 -16.50 18.89 8.93
C GLY A 94 -16.05 17.92 7.84
N TYR A 95 -14.75 17.87 7.55
CA TYR A 95 -14.17 16.91 6.61
C TYR A 95 -14.34 15.46 7.09
N ILE A 96 -14.15 15.20 8.39
CA ILE A 96 -14.40 13.88 8.99
C ILE A 96 -15.85 13.44 8.77
N VAL A 97 -16.80 14.32 9.09
CA VAL A 97 -18.24 14.04 8.90
C VAL A 97 -18.56 13.83 7.41
N TYR A 98 -18.01 14.68 6.54
CA TYR A 98 -18.18 14.57 5.09
C TYR A 98 -17.66 13.22 4.55
N ARG A 99 -16.47 12.75 4.98
CA ARG A 99 -15.95 11.45 4.54
C ARG A 99 -16.79 10.27 5.03
N GLU A 100 -17.31 10.34 6.25
CA GLU A 100 -18.15 9.30 6.84
C GLU A 100 -19.49 9.19 6.11
N GLN A 101 -20.16 10.31 5.85
CA GLN A 101 -21.42 10.34 5.08
C GLN A 101 -21.21 9.74 3.68
N HIS A 102 -20.13 10.12 2.99
CA HIS A 102 -19.80 9.54 1.69
C HIS A 102 -19.40 8.07 1.76
N ALA A 103 -18.79 7.62 2.86
CA ALA A 103 -18.52 6.20 3.10
C ALA A 103 -19.83 5.41 3.24
N GLN A 104 -20.79 5.91 4.03
CA GLN A 104 -22.10 5.28 4.22
C GLN A 104 -22.91 5.22 2.92
N VAL A 105 -22.93 6.31 2.14
CA VAL A 105 -23.62 6.34 0.82
C VAL A 105 -23.01 5.33 -0.16
N ARG A 106 -21.69 5.12 -0.12
CA ARG A 106 -21.05 4.07 -0.92
C ARG A 106 -21.40 2.69 -0.41
N ALA A 107 -21.35 2.45 0.91
CA ALA A 107 -21.71 1.18 1.50
C ALA A 107 -23.16 0.77 1.19
N SER A 108 -24.10 1.72 1.24
CA SER A 108 -25.51 1.45 0.90
C SER A 108 -25.73 1.18 -0.58
N ARG A 109 -24.92 1.78 -1.47
CA ARG A 109 -24.92 1.43 -2.91
C ARG A 109 -24.31 0.06 -3.21
N HIS A 110 -23.31 -0.38 -2.44
CA HIS A 110 -22.65 -1.67 -2.64
C HIS A 110 -23.37 -2.84 -1.94
N ALA A 111 -24.18 -2.58 -0.92
CA ALA A 111 -25.00 -3.61 -0.24
C ALA A 111 -26.08 -4.26 -1.14
N ALA A 112 -26.29 -3.75 -2.36
CA ALA A 112 -27.22 -4.30 -3.35
C ALA A 112 -26.58 -5.37 -4.28
N SER A 113 -25.27 -5.63 -4.17
CA SER A 113 -24.59 -6.70 -4.91
C SER A 113 -23.91 -7.65 -3.92
N PRO A 114 -24.23 -8.96 -3.91
CA PRO A 114 -23.54 -9.93 -3.09
C PRO A 114 -22.19 -10.24 -3.76
N GLU A 115 -21.17 -9.43 -3.49
CA GLU A 115 -19.82 -9.73 -3.98
C GLU A 115 -19.19 -10.82 -3.11
N ALA A 116 -18.81 -11.91 -3.77
CA ALA A 116 -17.92 -12.92 -3.22
C ALA A 116 -16.67 -12.22 -2.65
N PRO A 117 -16.04 -12.75 -1.57
CA PRO A 117 -14.87 -12.15 -0.96
C PRO A 117 -13.87 -11.78 -2.07
N HIS A 118 -13.56 -10.49 -2.19
CA HIS A 118 -12.67 -9.98 -3.23
C HIS A 118 -11.33 -10.71 -3.15
N GLN A 119 -11.17 -11.72 -3.99
CA GLN A 119 -9.92 -12.44 -4.11
C GLN A 119 -8.98 -11.50 -4.86
N LEU A 120 -7.98 -10.97 -4.15
CA LEU A 120 -6.98 -10.08 -4.73
C LEU A 120 -6.39 -10.74 -5.97
N THR A 121 -6.39 -10.06 -7.11
CA THR A 121 -5.74 -10.56 -8.31
C THR A 121 -4.39 -9.90 -8.52
N VAL A 122 -3.48 -10.61 -9.18
CA VAL A 122 -2.14 -10.15 -9.53
C VAL A 122 -1.88 -10.28 -11.01
N ILE A 123 -0.95 -9.48 -11.53
CA ILE A 123 -0.46 -9.58 -12.90
C ILE A 123 0.86 -10.35 -12.88
N ASP A 124 0.85 -11.55 -13.47
CA ASP A 124 2.04 -12.40 -13.60
C ASP A 124 2.26 -12.75 -15.07
N GLY A 125 3.41 -12.36 -15.63
CA GLY A 125 3.70 -12.50 -17.06
C GLY A 125 2.68 -11.81 -17.97
N GLY A 126 2.08 -10.70 -17.52
CA GLY A 126 1.04 -9.96 -18.26
C GLY A 126 -0.36 -10.58 -18.17
N MET A 127 -0.53 -11.71 -17.48
CA MET A 127 -1.83 -12.35 -17.27
C MET A 127 -2.36 -12.05 -15.87
N ARG A 128 -3.65 -11.74 -15.78
CA ARG A 128 -4.34 -11.52 -14.51
C ARG A 128 -4.76 -12.85 -13.91
N ARG A 129 -4.34 -13.13 -12.67
CA ARG A 129 -4.61 -14.38 -11.96
C ARG A 129 -4.95 -14.09 -10.49
N PRO A 130 -5.72 -14.94 -9.80
CA PRO A 130 -5.92 -14.82 -8.37
C PRO A 130 -4.59 -14.94 -7.62
N LEU A 131 -4.37 -14.11 -6.59
CA LEU A 131 -3.22 -14.25 -5.71
C LEU A 131 -3.34 -15.54 -4.91
N ASP A 132 -2.33 -16.40 -5.04
CA ASP A 132 -2.18 -17.53 -4.14
C ASP A 132 -1.60 -17.07 -2.79
N LEU A 133 -2.51 -16.70 -1.89
CA LEU A 133 -2.14 -16.33 -0.51
C LEU A 133 -1.51 -17.50 0.27
N GLY A 134 -1.82 -18.74 -0.11
CA GLY A 134 -1.22 -19.93 0.50
C GLY A 134 0.27 -20.03 0.17
N ALA A 135 0.60 -19.89 -1.12
CA ALA A 135 1.99 -19.85 -1.59
C ALA A 135 2.77 -18.67 -0.99
N LEU A 136 2.18 -17.46 -0.96
CA LEU A 136 2.82 -16.30 -0.34
C LEU A 136 3.09 -16.52 1.16
N LYS A 137 2.11 -17.09 1.89
CA LYS A 137 2.28 -17.42 3.31
C LYS A 137 3.38 -18.47 3.51
N ALA A 138 3.42 -19.52 2.69
CA ALA A 138 4.44 -20.55 2.76
C ALA A 138 5.85 -19.99 2.49
N LEU A 139 5.99 -19.11 1.50
CA LEU A 139 7.24 -18.42 1.21
C LEU A 139 7.73 -17.62 2.42
N ILE A 140 6.86 -16.77 2.99
CA ILE A 140 7.22 -15.95 4.16
C ILE A 140 7.54 -16.82 5.37
N ALA A 141 6.79 -17.90 5.60
CA ALA A 141 7.07 -18.87 6.66
C ALA A 141 8.45 -19.51 6.50
N SER A 142 8.79 -19.97 5.29
CA SER A 142 10.12 -20.54 5.01
C SER A 142 11.25 -19.52 5.21
N ALA A 143 11.00 -18.24 4.93
CA ALA A 143 11.97 -17.18 5.17
C ALA A 143 12.22 -16.96 6.68
N CYS A 144 11.18 -17.10 7.51
CA CYS A 144 11.27 -16.94 8.97
C CYS A 144 11.79 -18.17 9.72
N GLU A 145 11.96 -19.31 9.05
CA GLU A 145 12.26 -20.59 9.70
C GLU A 145 13.62 -20.62 10.39
N ASN A 146 13.69 -21.20 11.60
CA ASN A 146 14.94 -21.35 12.37
C ASN A 146 15.68 -20.03 12.66
N LEU A 147 14.96 -18.90 12.79
CA LEU A 147 15.53 -17.59 13.09
C LEU A 147 15.32 -17.11 14.54
N GLY A 148 14.63 -17.89 15.37
CA GLY A 148 14.31 -17.55 16.75
C GLY A 148 12.81 -17.59 17.03
N ALA A 149 12.43 -17.61 18.30
CA ALA A 149 11.02 -17.69 18.69
C ALA A 149 10.23 -16.43 18.33
N ASP A 150 10.88 -15.27 18.31
CA ASP A 150 10.27 -13.94 18.12
C ASP A 150 10.19 -13.52 16.64
N VAL A 151 10.86 -14.25 15.75
CA VAL A 151 10.76 -14.05 14.30
C VAL A 151 9.56 -14.82 13.77
N LYS A 152 8.45 -14.11 13.60
CA LYS A 152 7.16 -14.66 13.19
C LYS A 152 6.82 -14.25 11.76
N PRO A 153 6.23 -15.13 10.93
CA PRO A 153 5.82 -14.77 9.58
C PRO A 153 4.56 -13.90 9.53
N GLU A 154 3.70 -13.95 10.56
CA GLU A 154 2.41 -13.26 10.57
C GLU A 154 2.52 -11.74 10.45
N PRO A 155 3.44 -11.04 11.17
CA PRO A 155 3.62 -9.60 11.01
C PRO A 155 4.10 -9.21 9.61
N VAL A 156 4.99 -10.00 9.01
CA VAL A 156 5.47 -9.77 7.64
C VAL A 156 4.31 -9.92 6.67
N LEU A 157 3.52 -11.00 6.80
CA LEU A 157 2.38 -11.26 5.92
C LEU A 157 1.32 -10.16 6.04
N ALA A 158 0.99 -9.72 7.25
CA ALA A 158 0.02 -8.66 7.49
C ALA A 158 0.46 -7.33 6.86
N GLU A 159 1.72 -6.95 7.05
CA GLU A 159 2.27 -5.73 6.45
C GLU A 159 2.40 -5.84 4.92
N THR A 160 2.72 -7.04 4.41
CA THR A 160 2.72 -7.30 2.96
C THR A 160 1.34 -7.09 2.38
N GLN A 161 0.33 -7.78 2.92
CA GLN A 161 -1.07 -7.70 2.45
C GLN A 161 -1.61 -6.27 2.51
N ARG A 162 -1.26 -5.53 3.56
CA ARG A 162 -1.61 -4.11 3.68
C ARG A 162 -1.05 -3.29 2.53
N ASN A 163 0.07 -3.65 1.93
CA ASN A 163 0.65 -2.90 0.82
C ASN A 163 0.22 -3.43 -0.56
N LEU A 164 -0.57 -4.52 -0.63
CA LEU A 164 -1.06 -5.07 -1.89
C LEU A 164 -2.35 -4.38 -2.36
N TYR A 165 -2.55 -4.40 -3.67
CA TYR A 165 -3.72 -3.87 -4.34
C TYR A 165 -4.14 -4.81 -5.47
N ASP A 166 -5.37 -4.65 -5.95
CA ASP A 166 -5.91 -5.51 -6.98
C ASP A 166 -5.27 -5.20 -8.35
N GLY A 167 -4.74 -6.24 -9.00
CA GLY A 167 -3.95 -6.12 -10.22
C GLY A 167 -2.47 -5.77 -9.98
N VAL A 168 -1.95 -5.89 -8.75
CA VAL A 168 -0.52 -5.67 -8.47
C VAL A 168 0.36 -6.63 -9.27
N PRO A 169 1.46 -6.17 -9.89
CA PRO A 169 2.43 -7.06 -10.52
C PRO A 169 3.02 -8.05 -9.51
N MET A 170 3.20 -9.32 -9.92
CA MET A 170 3.74 -10.35 -9.02
C MET A 170 5.12 -9.97 -8.45
N GLU A 171 5.95 -9.27 -9.22
CA GLU A 171 7.22 -8.74 -8.75
C GLU A 171 7.06 -7.70 -7.62
N GLU A 172 6.02 -6.88 -7.67
CA GLU A 172 5.72 -5.92 -6.60
C GLU A 172 5.23 -6.60 -5.33
N VAL A 173 4.52 -7.74 -5.45
CA VAL A 173 4.14 -8.57 -4.29
C VAL A 173 5.39 -9.02 -3.54
N TYR A 174 6.39 -9.53 -4.25
CA TYR A 174 7.64 -9.98 -3.65
C TYR A 174 8.45 -8.81 -3.06
N LYS A 175 8.52 -7.68 -3.75
CA LYS A 175 9.16 -6.46 -3.23
C LYS A 175 8.46 -5.97 -1.95
N ALA A 176 7.13 -5.98 -1.90
CA ALA A 176 6.36 -5.62 -0.72
C ALA A 176 6.67 -6.54 0.47
N ALA A 177 6.81 -7.85 0.24
CA ALA A 177 7.20 -8.80 1.29
C ALA A 177 8.62 -8.55 1.84
N ILE A 178 9.58 -8.24 0.95
CA ILE A 178 10.96 -7.90 1.34
C ILE A 178 10.98 -6.62 2.19
N LEU A 179 10.25 -5.57 1.75
CA LEU A 179 10.17 -4.30 2.48
C LEU A 179 9.46 -4.48 3.83
N ALA A 180 8.36 -5.23 3.87
CA ALA A 180 7.65 -5.58 5.10
C ALA A 180 8.60 -6.25 6.11
N ALA A 181 9.37 -7.26 5.69
CA ALA A 181 10.35 -7.91 6.56
C ALA A 181 11.45 -6.95 7.03
N ARG A 182 11.93 -6.06 6.15
CA ARG A 182 12.98 -5.08 6.48
C ARG A 182 12.53 -4.10 7.57
N THR A 183 11.29 -3.64 7.55
CA THR A 183 10.78 -2.72 8.59
C THR A 183 10.74 -3.34 9.98
N LEU A 184 10.68 -4.68 10.06
CA LEU A 184 10.63 -5.41 11.33
C LEU A 184 12.02 -5.68 11.94
N ILE A 185 13.11 -5.34 11.24
CA ILE A 185 14.49 -5.48 11.76
C ILE A 185 14.70 -4.64 13.04
N GLU A 186 14.03 -3.49 13.13
CA GLU A 186 14.07 -2.65 14.32
C GLU A 186 13.41 -3.32 15.54
N LYS A 187 12.48 -4.28 15.33
CA LYS A 187 11.85 -5.05 16.39
C LYS A 187 12.66 -6.27 16.77
N ASP A 188 13.20 -6.98 15.79
CA ASP A 188 14.07 -8.14 16.01
C ASP A 188 15.13 -8.28 14.90
N PRO A 189 16.43 -8.37 15.23
CA PRO A 189 17.52 -8.49 14.25
C PRO A 189 17.39 -9.72 13.33
N GLY A 190 16.70 -10.77 13.77
CA GLY A 190 16.47 -11.99 13.01
C GLY A 190 15.71 -11.75 11.70
N TYR A 191 14.86 -10.72 11.61
CA TYR A 191 14.21 -10.33 10.37
C TYR A 191 15.19 -9.89 9.27
N SER A 192 16.44 -9.56 9.61
CA SER A 192 17.50 -9.31 8.61
C SER A 192 17.76 -10.55 7.75
N ARG A 193 17.82 -11.74 8.37
CA ARG A 193 17.97 -12.99 7.62
C ARG A 193 16.71 -13.35 6.84
N ALA A 194 15.52 -13.09 7.39
CA ALA A 194 14.26 -13.30 6.68
C ALA A 194 14.20 -12.43 5.41
N THR A 195 14.57 -11.15 5.52
CA THR A 195 14.67 -10.21 4.40
C THR A 195 15.62 -10.72 3.32
N ALA A 196 16.81 -11.19 3.71
CA ALA A 196 17.78 -11.75 2.77
C ALA A 196 17.27 -13.03 2.07
N ARG A 197 16.52 -13.89 2.77
CA ARG A 197 15.92 -15.10 2.19
C ARG A 197 14.81 -14.78 1.19
N LEU A 198 13.98 -13.77 1.46
CA LEU A 198 12.98 -13.29 0.52
C LEU A 198 13.61 -12.69 -0.73
N LEU A 199 14.69 -11.90 -0.58
CA LEU A 199 15.47 -11.38 -1.72
C LEU A 199 16.12 -12.52 -2.53
N MET A 200 16.64 -13.55 -1.85
CA MET A 200 17.22 -14.70 -2.53
C MET A 200 16.18 -15.47 -3.35
N HIS A 201 14.93 -15.54 -2.88
CA HIS A 201 13.84 -16.15 -3.65
C HIS A 201 13.59 -15.41 -4.98
N THR A 202 13.60 -14.07 -4.99
CA THR A 202 13.40 -13.32 -6.25
C THR A 202 14.53 -13.57 -7.25
N ILE A 203 15.78 -13.64 -6.77
CA ILE A 203 16.94 -13.95 -7.61
C ILE A 203 16.83 -15.37 -8.21
N ARG A 204 16.44 -16.35 -7.40
CA ARG A 204 16.26 -17.74 -7.86
C ARG A 204 15.16 -17.86 -8.89
N ARG A 205 14.03 -17.19 -8.67
CA ARG A 205 12.92 -17.17 -9.62
C ARG A 205 13.34 -16.56 -10.96
N GLU A 206 14.14 -15.50 -10.93
CA GLU A 206 14.67 -14.86 -12.14
C GLU A 206 15.62 -15.80 -12.92
N ILE A 207 16.50 -16.52 -12.21
CA ILE A 207 17.49 -17.42 -12.82
C ILE A 207 16.84 -18.73 -13.31
N LEU A 208 15.95 -19.33 -12.51
CA LEU A 208 15.36 -20.65 -12.77
C LEU A 208 14.07 -20.58 -13.59
N GLY A 209 13.39 -19.43 -13.61
CA GLY A 209 12.09 -19.24 -14.27
C GLY A 209 10.91 -19.89 -13.53
N GLU A 210 11.14 -20.48 -12.35
CA GLU A 210 10.12 -21.15 -11.54
C GLU A 210 10.26 -20.79 -10.05
N GLU A 211 9.19 -21.02 -9.27
CA GLU A 211 9.19 -20.77 -7.83
C GLU A 211 9.83 -21.94 -7.08
N VAL A 212 10.91 -21.65 -6.33
CA VAL A 212 11.61 -22.63 -5.51
C VAL A 212 11.80 -22.07 -4.10
N THR A 213 11.44 -22.86 -3.09
CA THR A 213 11.61 -22.47 -1.68
C THR A 213 13.07 -22.58 -1.25
N GLN A 214 13.39 -22.04 -0.07
CA GLN A 214 14.75 -22.13 0.50
C GLN A 214 15.22 -23.57 0.70
N GLU A 215 14.32 -24.46 1.11
CA GLU A 215 14.62 -25.88 1.36
C GLU A 215 14.86 -26.63 0.05
N GLN A 216 13.94 -26.48 -0.91
CA GLN A 216 14.01 -27.14 -2.23
C GLN A 216 15.26 -26.77 -3.04
N MET A 217 15.84 -25.59 -2.79
CA MET A 217 17.06 -25.16 -3.46
C MET A 217 18.28 -25.99 -3.11
N GLN A 218 18.32 -26.66 -1.95
CA GLN A 218 19.45 -27.53 -1.61
C GLN A 218 19.63 -28.65 -2.65
N GLU A 219 18.53 -29.21 -3.14
CA GLU A 219 18.54 -30.25 -4.17
C GLU A 219 18.75 -29.64 -5.56
N ARG A 220 18.07 -28.53 -5.88
CA ARG A 220 18.16 -27.90 -7.21
C ARG A 220 19.53 -27.33 -7.54
N TYR A 221 20.33 -26.91 -6.55
CA TYR A 221 21.71 -26.49 -6.81
C TYR A 221 22.52 -27.62 -7.47
N ALA A 222 22.40 -28.86 -6.98
CA ALA A 222 23.12 -30.01 -7.52
C ALA A 222 22.72 -30.33 -8.98
N GLU A 223 21.47 -30.06 -9.35
CA GLU A 223 20.95 -30.29 -10.71
C GLU A 223 21.29 -29.17 -11.71
N TYR A 224 21.35 -27.93 -11.25
CA TYR A 224 21.48 -26.76 -12.11
C TYR A 224 22.95 -26.39 -12.39
N PHE A 225 23.84 -26.48 -11.40
CA PHE A 225 25.25 -26.10 -11.56
C PHE A 225 26.01 -26.87 -12.65
N PRO A 226 25.79 -28.18 -12.89
CA PRO A 226 26.49 -28.92 -13.94
C PRO A 226 26.12 -28.51 -15.39
N ARG A 227 25.13 -27.63 -15.58
CA ARG A 227 24.69 -27.15 -16.91
C ARG A 227 25.45 -25.91 -17.40
N TYR A 228 26.38 -25.41 -16.60
CA TYR A 228 27.27 -24.26 -16.88
C TYR A 228 28.71 -24.64 -16.59
#